data_AF-A0A2V8UPM6-F1
#
_entry.id   AF-A0A2V8UPM6-F1
#
_cell.length_a   1.000
_cell.length_b   1.000
_cell.length_c   1.000
_cell.angle_alpha   90.00
_cell.angle_beta   90.00
_cell.angle_gamma   90.00
#
_symmetry.space_group_name_H-M   'P 1'
#
loop_
_entity.id
_entity.type
_entity.pdbx_description
1 polymer ?
#
loop_
_entity_poly.entity_id
_entity_poly.type
_entity_poly.pdbx_seq_one_letter_code
_entity_poly.pdbx_strand_id
1 'polypeptide(L)'
;MASEGEIKQRFSQLEAWLDERTRRLWAAAERAAHGRGGISLVARASGVSRRAIAVGLAELQKKPDRSQRTRLPIRQKGGGRKKASLKDPDLLLDLEKLLEPVTRGDPQSPLRWTCKSVRNLADELRAQGHQVSPMLVAELLHEQKYSLQANRKTKEGSSHPDRHAQFAYINAQATKFLKSGQPAISVDTKKKEQVGDYKNGGREWRPKGQPEPVQVHDFAKQKDAPYGVYDLGQNAGWVSVGTDQDTSACAVESIRRWWNMMGRETYPGASHLLITADSGGSNGSRVRLWKLELQKLADETGLEISVCHFPPGTSKWNKIEHRLFSCITKNWRGKPLVSHEVIVNLIAATTTRTGLRVQSQLDTGTYPKGIKVGKQEFAAIQLRTDTFHGEWNYTITPLS
;
A
#
# COMPACT_ATOMS: atom_id res chain seq x y z
N MET A 1 40.01 2.37 -58.13
CA MET A 1 38.72 2.16 -57.43
C MET A 1 39.01 1.22 -56.27
N ALA A 2 38.53 1.48 -55.06
CA ALA A 2 38.80 0.59 -53.92
C ALA A 2 38.26 -0.82 -54.19
N SER A 3 39.06 -1.84 -53.88
CA SER A 3 38.66 -3.24 -54.02
C SER A 3 37.63 -3.65 -52.96
N GLU A 4 36.87 -4.71 -53.20
CA GLU A 4 35.90 -5.25 -52.22
C GLU A 4 36.57 -5.58 -50.87
N GLY A 5 37.84 -6.02 -50.91
CA GLY A 5 38.66 -6.30 -49.73
C GLY A 5 38.98 -5.06 -48.89
N GLU A 6 39.31 -3.93 -49.53
CA GLU A 6 39.59 -2.66 -48.84
C GLU A 6 38.35 -2.12 -48.10
N ILE A 7 37.18 -2.19 -48.73
CA ILE A 7 35.91 -1.75 -48.11
C ILE A 7 35.59 -2.64 -46.91
N LYS A 8 35.78 -3.95 -47.04
CA LYS A 8 35.54 -4.91 -45.95
C LYS A 8 36.48 -4.65 -44.77
N GLN A 9 37.76 -4.39 -45.02
CA GLN A 9 38.73 -4.09 -43.99
C GLN A 9 38.35 -2.83 -43.20
N ARG A 10 38.03 -1.72 -43.89
CA ARG A 10 37.59 -0.48 -43.24
C ARG A 10 36.30 -0.66 -42.43
N PHE A 11 35.35 -1.44 -42.95
CA PHE A 11 34.11 -1.73 -42.25
C PHE A 11 34.36 -2.52 -40.96
N SER A 12 35.17 -3.58 -41.01
CA SER A 12 35.46 -4.43 -39.84
C SER A 12 36.12 -3.70 -38.68
N GLN A 13 36.92 -2.65 -38.95
CA GLN A 13 37.55 -1.84 -37.92
C GLN A 13 36.54 -1.00 -37.13
N LEU A 14 35.43 -0.61 -37.77
CA LEU A 14 34.41 0.24 -37.17
C LEU A 14 33.18 -0.54 -36.73
N GLU A 15 32.97 -1.77 -37.20
CA GLU A 15 31.71 -2.50 -37.02
C GLU A 15 31.25 -2.60 -35.55
N ALA A 16 32.19 -2.81 -34.62
CA ALA A 16 31.90 -2.93 -33.19
C ALA A 16 31.43 -1.61 -32.53
N TRP A 17 31.70 -0.47 -33.17
CA TRP A 17 31.42 0.87 -32.65
C TRP A 17 30.21 1.54 -33.34
N LEU A 18 29.65 0.91 -34.37
CA LEU A 18 28.57 1.46 -35.18
C LEU A 18 27.19 0.92 -34.73
N ASP A 19 26.29 1.82 -34.38
CA ASP A 19 24.87 1.53 -34.24
C ASP A 19 24.18 1.30 -35.62
N GLU A 20 22.93 0.86 -35.61
CA GLU A 20 22.17 0.50 -36.83
C GLU A 20 22.11 1.65 -37.87
N ARG A 21 22.10 2.90 -37.40
CA ARG A 21 21.97 4.09 -38.26
C ARG A 21 23.34 4.53 -38.80
N THR A 22 24.34 4.61 -37.95
CA THR A 22 25.72 4.96 -38.33
C THR A 22 26.31 3.93 -39.27
N ARG A 23 26.00 2.63 -39.07
CA ARG A 23 26.33 1.55 -40.01
C ARG A 23 25.76 1.80 -41.42
N ARG A 24 24.50 2.25 -41.49
CA ARG A 24 23.81 2.57 -42.75
C ARG A 24 24.39 3.81 -43.43
N LEU A 25 24.67 4.86 -42.66
CA LEU A 25 25.23 6.11 -43.17
C LEU A 25 26.66 5.93 -43.67
N TRP A 26 27.47 5.14 -42.96
CA TRP A 26 28.82 4.76 -43.40
C TRP A 26 28.77 4.03 -44.75
N ALA A 27 27.92 3.01 -44.87
CA ALA A 27 27.78 2.27 -46.13
C ALA A 27 27.26 3.14 -47.28
N ALA A 28 26.40 4.12 -46.99
CA ALA A 28 25.95 5.09 -47.97
C ALA A 28 27.05 6.08 -48.40
N ALA A 29 27.91 6.50 -47.48
CA ALA A 29 29.04 7.37 -47.77
C ALA A 29 30.10 6.65 -48.63
N GLU A 30 30.45 5.41 -48.28
CA GLU A 30 31.32 4.56 -49.10
C GLU A 30 30.73 4.34 -50.49
N ARG A 31 29.41 4.10 -50.57
CA ARG A 31 28.73 4.04 -51.86
C ARG A 31 28.87 5.34 -52.65
N ALA A 32 28.75 6.51 -52.03
CA ALA A 32 28.84 7.80 -52.72
C ALA A 32 30.22 8.03 -53.38
N ALA A 33 31.28 7.43 -52.83
CA ALA A 33 32.62 7.45 -53.41
C ALA A 33 32.80 6.53 -54.63
N HIS A 34 31.81 5.69 -54.96
CA HIS A 34 31.86 4.74 -56.07
C HIS A 34 30.84 5.05 -57.17
N GLY A 35 31.14 4.66 -58.41
CA GLY A 35 30.27 4.87 -59.56
C GLY A 35 29.14 3.82 -59.69
N ARG A 36 28.77 3.50 -60.93
CA ARG A 36 27.76 2.49 -61.27
C ARG A 36 28.14 1.13 -60.65
N GLY A 37 27.19 0.45 -60.00
CA GLY A 37 27.42 -0.85 -59.34
C GLY A 37 27.89 -0.79 -57.88
N GLY A 38 28.22 0.39 -57.34
CA GLY A 38 28.74 0.51 -55.98
C GLY A 38 27.81 -0.01 -54.87
N ILE A 39 26.48 -0.07 -55.08
CA ILE A 39 25.55 -0.56 -54.05
C ILE A 39 25.79 -2.05 -53.81
N SER A 40 25.97 -2.80 -54.89
CA SER A 40 26.24 -4.23 -54.82
C SER A 40 27.62 -4.51 -54.24
N LEU A 41 28.62 -3.69 -54.58
CA LEU A 41 29.97 -3.79 -54.04
C LEU A 41 30.00 -3.58 -52.52
N VAL A 42 29.44 -2.47 -52.03
CA VAL A 42 29.40 -2.13 -50.60
C VAL A 42 28.53 -3.11 -49.82
N ALA A 43 27.41 -3.57 -50.40
CA ALA A 43 26.56 -4.58 -49.75
C ALA A 43 27.29 -5.92 -49.53
N ARG A 44 28.09 -6.38 -50.51
CA ARG A 44 28.90 -7.60 -50.35
C ARG A 44 30.03 -7.41 -49.33
N ALA A 45 30.70 -6.25 -49.35
CA ALA A 45 31.81 -5.97 -48.45
C ALA A 45 31.39 -5.77 -46.99
N SER A 46 30.24 -5.12 -46.73
CA SER A 46 29.79 -4.73 -45.38
C SER A 46 28.66 -5.59 -44.82
N GLY A 47 28.04 -6.46 -45.61
CA GLY A 47 26.84 -7.21 -45.22
C GLY A 47 25.58 -6.36 -45.04
N VAL A 48 25.64 -5.04 -45.27
CA VAL A 48 24.49 -4.15 -45.18
C VAL A 48 23.58 -4.36 -46.39
N SER A 49 22.27 -4.50 -46.15
CA SER A 49 21.31 -4.71 -47.24
C SER A 49 21.33 -3.56 -48.25
N ARG A 50 21.18 -3.88 -49.54
CA ARG A 50 21.10 -2.86 -50.62
C ARG A 50 20.03 -1.81 -50.35
N ARG A 51 18.91 -2.22 -49.74
CA ARG A 51 17.81 -1.33 -49.33
C ARG A 51 18.24 -0.36 -48.25
N ALA A 52 18.98 -0.80 -47.24
CA ALA A 52 19.50 0.07 -46.20
C ALA A 52 20.51 1.10 -46.76
N ILE A 53 21.40 0.68 -47.66
CA ILE A 53 22.34 1.60 -48.34
C ILE A 53 21.59 2.68 -49.13
N ALA A 54 20.53 2.32 -49.86
CA ALA A 54 19.70 3.27 -50.59
C ALA A 54 18.99 4.28 -49.66
N VAL A 55 18.46 3.81 -48.51
CA VAL A 55 17.87 4.67 -47.49
C VAL A 55 18.93 5.61 -46.89
N GLY A 56 20.13 5.12 -46.62
CA GLY A 56 21.25 5.93 -46.13
C GLY A 56 21.67 7.03 -47.11
N LEU A 57 21.65 6.78 -48.42
CA LEU A 57 21.93 7.80 -49.44
C LEU A 57 20.89 8.93 -49.40
N ALA A 58 19.61 8.60 -49.29
CA ALA A 58 18.55 9.59 -49.14
C ALA A 58 18.65 10.36 -47.80
N GLU A 59 19.16 9.73 -46.74
CA GLU A 59 19.44 10.39 -45.47
C GLU A 59 20.65 11.35 -45.55
N LEU A 60 21.72 10.99 -46.27
CA LEU A 60 22.90 11.85 -46.48
C LEU A 60 22.61 13.11 -47.30
N GLN A 61 21.64 13.04 -48.23
CA GLN A 61 21.21 14.21 -49.00
C GLN A 61 20.42 15.23 -48.16
N LYS A 62 19.84 14.82 -47.03
CA LYS A 62 19.17 15.74 -46.11
C LYS A 62 20.23 16.43 -45.24
N LYS A 63 20.31 17.77 -45.31
CA LYS A 63 21.22 18.55 -44.45
C LYS A 63 20.94 18.20 -42.98
N PRO A 64 21.91 17.64 -42.23
CA PRO A 64 21.68 17.31 -40.83
C PRO A 64 21.65 18.61 -40.02
N ASP A 65 20.60 18.79 -39.21
CA ASP A 65 20.56 19.82 -38.19
C ASP A 65 21.63 19.51 -37.14
N ARG A 66 22.73 20.28 -37.15
CA ARG A 66 23.89 20.07 -36.27
C ARG A 66 23.53 20.21 -34.79
N SER A 67 22.42 20.89 -34.47
CA SER A 67 21.93 21.06 -33.10
C SER A 67 21.35 19.76 -32.49
N GLN A 68 21.05 18.74 -33.30
CA GLN A 68 20.38 17.51 -32.87
C GLN A 68 21.30 16.28 -32.79
N ARG A 69 22.62 16.45 -32.95
CA ARG A 69 23.60 15.33 -33.05
C ARG A 69 23.49 14.29 -31.92
N THR A 70 23.12 14.70 -30.71
CA THR A 70 22.94 13.83 -29.52
C THR A 70 21.53 13.28 -29.32
N ARG A 71 20.54 13.67 -30.15
CA ARG A 71 19.12 13.34 -29.97
C ARG A 71 18.44 12.67 -31.17
N LEU A 72 19.15 12.45 -32.27
CA LEU A 72 18.54 11.82 -33.42
C LEU A 72 18.32 10.33 -33.13
N PRO A 73 17.08 9.82 -33.24
CA PRO A 73 16.76 8.45 -32.89
C PRO A 73 17.45 7.46 -33.84
N ILE A 74 17.96 6.35 -33.28
CA ILE A 74 18.64 5.27 -34.02
C ILE A 74 17.68 4.64 -35.04
N ARG A 75 16.37 4.65 -34.76
CA ARG A 75 15.30 4.19 -35.66
C ARG A 75 14.32 5.31 -35.95
N GLN A 76 13.72 5.31 -37.14
CA GLN A 76 12.56 6.18 -37.39
C GLN A 76 11.41 5.81 -36.44
N LYS A 77 10.61 6.82 -36.03
CA LYS A 77 9.38 6.58 -35.26
C LYS A 77 8.55 5.52 -35.98
N GLY A 78 8.17 4.45 -35.26
CA GLY A 78 7.39 3.34 -35.80
C GLY A 78 8.12 1.98 -35.90
N GLY A 79 9.44 1.93 -35.69
CA GLY A 79 10.24 0.69 -35.72
C GLY A 79 10.28 -0.13 -34.42
N GLY A 80 9.36 0.13 -33.49
CA GLY A 80 9.24 -0.57 -32.21
C GLY A 80 8.17 -1.66 -32.23
N ARG A 81 8.09 -2.46 -31.16
CA ARG A 81 6.99 -3.43 -30.97
C ARG A 81 5.66 -2.69 -31.10
N LYS A 82 4.79 -3.15 -32.01
CA LYS A 82 3.46 -2.56 -32.21
C LYS A 82 2.71 -2.53 -30.87
N LYS A 83 2.01 -1.41 -30.58
CA LYS A 83 1.20 -1.24 -29.36
C LYS A 83 0.27 -2.44 -29.18
N ALA A 84 0.04 -2.87 -27.93
CA ALA A 84 -0.84 -3.98 -27.63
C ALA A 84 -2.26 -3.75 -28.18
N SER A 85 -2.73 -2.50 -28.17
CA SER A 85 -4.00 -2.06 -28.76
C SER A 85 -4.11 -2.26 -30.27
N LEU A 86 -3.02 -2.52 -30.99
CA LEU A 86 -3.04 -2.87 -32.43
C LEU A 86 -3.05 -4.38 -32.67
N LYS A 87 -2.76 -5.20 -31.66
CA LYS A 87 -2.78 -6.67 -31.73
C LYS A 87 -4.11 -7.23 -31.23
N ASP A 88 -4.77 -6.47 -30.37
CA ASP A 88 -6.02 -6.83 -29.74
C ASP A 88 -6.96 -5.62 -29.84
N PRO A 89 -7.77 -5.55 -30.91
CA PRO A 89 -8.65 -4.41 -31.19
C PRO A 89 -9.74 -4.24 -30.12
N ASP A 90 -10.17 -5.36 -29.52
CA ASP A 90 -11.27 -5.41 -28.57
C ASP A 90 -10.81 -5.11 -27.14
N LEU A 91 -9.52 -5.26 -26.83
CA LEU A 91 -8.94 -4.99 -25.51
C LEU A 91 -9.30 -3.60 -24.94
N LEU A 92 -9.26 -2.55 -25.76
CA LEU A 92 -9.61 -1.21 -25.29
C LEU A 92 -11.12 -1.08 -25.02
N LEU A 93 -11.95 -1.68 -25.89
CA LEU A 93 -13.40 -1.69 -25.75
C LEU A 93 -13.84 -2.50 -24.52
N ASP A 94 -13.22 -3.65 -24.28
CA ASP A 94 -13.54 -4.52 -23.16
C ASP A 94 -12.97 -3.97 -21.84
N LEU A 95 -11.80 -3.31 -21.87
CA LEU A 95 -11.32 -2.51 -20.73
C LEU A 95 -12.29 -1.37 -20.42
N GLU A 96 -12.81 -0.65 -21.42
CA GLU A 96 -13.82 0.40 -21.23
C GLU A 96 -15.14 -0.14 -20.69
N LYS A 97 -15.64 -1.28 -21.18
CA LYS A 97 -16.83 -1.96 -20.61
C LYS A 97 -16.65 -2.37 -19.15
N LEU A 98 -15.42 -2.72 -18.75
CA LEU A 98 -15.08 -3.00 -17.34
C LEU A 98 -14.99 -1.73 -16.48
N LEU A 99 -14.85 -0.56 -17.10
CA LEU A 99 -14.80 0.77 -16.49
C LEU A 99 -16.16 1.50 -16.54
N GLU A 100 -17.07 1.11 -17.44
CA GLU A 100 -18.41 1.69 -17.54
C GLU A 100 -19.36 1.08 -16.49
N PRO A 101 -20.09 1.91 -15.72
CA PRO A 101 -21.14 1.43 -14.84
C PRO A 101 -22.39 1.09 -15.68
N VAL A 102 -22.81 -0.18 -15.69
CA VAL A 102 -24.10 -0.57 -16.28
C VAL A 102 -25.23 0.15 -15.53
N THR A 103 -25.91 1.06 -16.22
CA THR A 103 -26.80 2.11 -15.72
C THR A 103 -28.18 1.63 -15.26
N ARG A 104 -28.78 2.34 -14.31
CA ARG A 104 -30.18 2.84 -14.32
C ARG A 104 -30.22 4.05 -13.39
N GLY A 105 -30.58 5.29 -13.71
CA GLY A 105 -30.92 6.06 -14.90
C GLY A 105 -30.91 7.55 -14.45
N ASP A 106 -31.05 8.48 -15.38
CA ASP A 106 -31.18 9.96 -15.19
C ASP A 106 -29.90 10.83 -15.50
N PRO A 107 -29.98 11.88 -16.35
CA PRO A 107 -28.86 12.42 -17.14
C PRO A 107 -27.91 13.48 -16.50
N GLN A 108 -27.88 13.68 -15.19
CA GLN A 108 -27.06 14.76 -14.58
C GLN A 108 -26.27 14.38 -13.30
N SER A 109 -25.47 13.30 -13.32
CA SER A 109 -24.60 12.96 -12.18
C SER A 109 -23.09 13.09 -12.47
N PRO A 110 -22.36 14.01 -11.79
CA PRO A 110 -20.91 13.96 -11.72
C PRO A 110 -20.51 13.02 -10.58
N LEU A 111 -19.97 11.86 -10.94
CA LEU A 111 -18.87 11.11 -10.28
C LEU A 111 -19.04 9.60 -10.49
N ARG A 112 -18.36 9.14 -11.55
CA ARG A 112 -18.17 7.75 -11.96
C ARG A 112 -17.02 7.15 -11.15
N TRP A 113 -17.24 6.10 -10.37
CA TRP A 113 -16.15 5.42 -9.63
C TRP A 113 -16.25 3.91 -9.77
N THR A 114 -15.33 3.32 -10.51
CA THR A 114 -15.10 1.87 -10.54
C THR A 114 -14.02 1.49 -9.53
N CYS A 115 -14.37 0.68 -8.52
CA CYS A 115 -13.44 0.24 -7.48
C CYS A 115 -12.65 -1.05 -7.83
N LYS A 116 -12.25 -1.25 -9.08
CA LYS A 116 -11.45 -2.41 -9.48
C LYS A 116 -9.96 -2.04 -9.49
N SER A 117 -9.12 -2.84 -8.81
CA SER A 117 -7.67 -2.66 -8.85
C SER A 117 -7.13 -3.02 -10.24
N VAL A 118 -5.99 -2.46 -10.64
CA VAL A 118 -5.33 -2.76 -11.92
C VAL A 118 -5.04 -4.26 -12.09
N ARG A 119 -4.75 -4.97 -10.98
CA ARG A 119 -4.54 -6.42 -11.00
C ARG A 119 -5.85 -7.16 -11.31
N ASN A 120 -6.95 -6.75 -10.69
CA ASN A 120 -8.27 -7.34 -10.94
C ASN A 120 -8.75 -7.06 -12.36
N LEU A 121 -8.49 -5.86 -12.89
CA LEU A 121 -8.78 -5.54 -14.30
C LEU A 121 -7.95 -6.41 -15.25
N ALA A 122 -6.68 -6.65 -14.94
CA ALA A 122 -5.85 -7.54 -15.74
C ALA A 122 -6.31 -9.01 -15.66
N ASP A 123 -6.73 -9.49 -14.49
CA ASP A 123 -7.22 -10.85 -14.32
C ASP A 123 -8.56 -11.08 -15.04
N GLU A 124 -9.46 -10.08 -15.01
CA GLU A 124 -10.73 -10.10 -15.74
C GLU A 124 -10.54 -10.06 -17.26
N LEU A 125 -9.64 -9.20 -17.75
CA LEU A 125 -9.29 -9.17 -19.17
C LEU A 125 -8.61 -10.47 -19.61
N ARG A 126 -7.80 -11.10 -18.77
CA ARG A 126 -7.28 -12.46 -19.04
C ARG A 126 -8.38 -13.50 -19.10
N ALA A 127 -9.38 -13.41 -18.23
CA ALA A 127 -10.53 -14.31 -18.26
C ALA A 127 -11.37 -14.15 -19.53
N GLN A 128 -11.36 -12.97 -20.15
CA GLN A 128 -11.98 -12.68 -21.44
C GLN A 128 -11.10 -13.06 -22.65
N GLY A 129 -9.92 -13.63 -22.41
CA GLY A 129 -9.00 -14.14 -23.45
C GLY A 129 -7.86 -13.18 -23.83
N HIS A 130 -7.79 -11.99 -23.24
CA HIS A 130 -6.75 -11.01 -23.55
C HIS A 130 -5.43 -11.33 -22.85
N GLN A 131 -4.31 -11.30 -23.59
CA GLN A 131 -2.99 -11.48 -23.00
C GLN A 131 -2.44 -10.17 -22.40
N VAL A 132 -2.90 -9.82 -21.19
CA VAL A 132 -2.53 -8.57 -20.53
C VAL A 132 -1.80 -8.73 -19.20
N SER A 133 -0.79 -7.88 -18.97
CA SER A 133 -0.14 -7.74 -17.67
C SER A 133 -0.76 -6.57 -16.90
N PRO A 134 -0.65 -6.54 -15.55
CA PRO A 134 -1.12 -5.40 -14.77
C PRO A 134 -0.43 -4.09 -15.16
N MET A 135 0.84 -4.15 -15.61
CA MET A 135 1.54 -2.96 -16.09
C MET A 135 0.93 -2.43 -17.38
N LEU A 136 0.58 -3.33 -18.31
CA LEU A 136 -0.07 -2.95 -19.56
C LEU A 136 -1.45 -2.31 -19.32
N VAL A 137 -2.22 -2.83 -18.36
CA VAL A 137 -3.50 -2.23 -17.97
C VAL A 137 -3.31 -0.85 -17.35
N ALA A 138 -2.27 -0.64 -16.51
CA ALA A 138 -1.94 0.68 -15.98
C ALA A 138 -1.55 1.68 -17.08
N GLU A 139 -0.74 1.24 -18.05
CA GLU A 139 -0.36 2.05 -19.21
C GLU A 139 -1.57 2.45 -20.05
N LEU A 140 -2.48 1.52 -20.36
CA LEU A 140 -3.70 1.79 -21.12
C LEU A 140 -4.62 2.76 -20.36
N LEU A 141 -4.76 2.61 -19.04
CA LEU A 141 -5.51 3.55 -18.20
C LEU A 141 -4.89 4.96 -18.22
N HIS A 142 -3.57 5.07 -18.13
CA HIS A 142 -2.87 6.36 -18.23
C HIS A 142 -3.00 6.99 -19.63
N GLU A 143 -2.93 6.21 -20.71
CA GLU A 143 -3.16 6.70 -22.08
C GLU A 143 -4.59 7.25 -22.24
N GLN A 144 -5.58 6.63 -21.59
CA GLN A 144 -6.97 7.09 -21.52
C GLN A 144 -7.21 8.18 -20.44
N LYS A 145 -6.14 8.77 -19.88
CA LYS A 145 -6.16 9.84 -18.86
C LYS A 145 -6.81 9.45 -17.52
N TYR A 146 -6.98 8.17 -17.23
CA TYR A 146 -7.36 7.70 -15.89
C TYR A 146 -6.14 7.77 -14.97
N SER A 147 -6.34 8.14 -13.70
CA SER A 147 -5.29 8.15 -12.69
C SER A 147 -5.82 7.57 -11.37
N LEU A 148 -4.92 6.95 -10.61
CA LEU A 148 -5.23 6.47 -9.26
C LEU A 148 -5.43 7.69 -8.33
N GLN A 149 -6.68 8.00 -8.02
CA GLN A 149 -7.03 9.03 -7.05
C GLN A 149 -7.51 8.36 -5.77
N ALA A 150 -6.83 8.63 -4.65
CA ALA A 150 -7.29 8.29 -3.32
C ALA A 150 -7.80 9.56 -2.64
N ASN A 151 -8.85 9.46 -1.81
CA ASN A 151 -9.20 10.53 -0.88
C ASN A 151 -8.01 10.78 0.04
N ARG A 152 -7.27 11.86 -0.19
CA ARG A 152 -6.11 12.24 0.60
C ARG A 152 -6.59 13.16 1.72
N LYS A 153 -6.44 12.73 2.99
CA LYS A 153 -6.57 13.62 4.15
C LYS A 153 -5.42 14.63 4.12
N THR A 154 -5.54 15.71 3.35
CA THR A 154 -4.50 16.74 3.15
C THR A 154 -4.56 17.86 4.19
N LYS A 155 -5.61 17.93 5.01
CA LYS A 155 -5.71 18.84 6.16
C LYS A 155 -5.18 18.16 7.42
N GLU A 156 -3.89 17.83 7.46
CA GLU A 156 -3.19 17.59 8.73
C GLU A 156 -2.71 18.93 9.27
N GLY A 157 -2.78 19.11 10.60
CA GLY A 157 -2.25 20.29 11.29
C GLY A 157 -0.75 20.50 11.03
N SER A 158 -0.29 21.72 11.31
CA SER A 158 1.08 22.21 11.08
C SER A 158 2.17 21.16 11.32
N SER A 159 3.12 21.08 10.40
CA SER A 159 4.30 20.21 10.46
C SER A 159 4.99 20.32 11.82
N HIS A 160 4.84 19.32 12.68
CA HIS A 160 5.56 19.28 13.96
C HIS A 160 7.05 19.06 13.66
N PRO A 161 7.96 19.94 14.11
CA PRO A 161 9.38 19.88 13.77
C PRO A 161 10.03 18.54 14.16
N ASP A 162 9.60 17.96 15.28
CA ASP A 162 10.19 16.71 15.81
C ASP A 162 9.55 15.41 15.28
N ARG A 163 8.65 15.51 14.29
CA ARG A 163 7.92 14.34 13.76
C ARG A 163 8.85 13.22 13.33
N HIS A 164 9.91 13.55 12.58
CA HIS A 164 10.88 12.56 12.09
C HIS A 164 11.71 11.94 13.22
N ALA A 165 12.13 12.74 14.20
CA ALA A 165 12.90 12.27 15.33
C ALA A 165 12.10 11.28 16.18
N GLN A 166 10.83 11.59 16.45
CA GLN A 166 9.93 10.69 17.18
C GLN A 166 9.69 9.37 16.44
N PHE A 167 9.54 9.39 15.11
CA PHE A 167 9.43 8.15 14.33
C PHE A 167 10.71 7.29 14.39
N ALA A 168 11.88 7.92 14.30
CA ALA A 168 13.15 7.24 14.41
C ALA A 168 13.31 6.60 15.80
N TYR A 169 12.92 7.32 16.85
CA TYR A 169 12.94 6.84 18.23
C TYR A 169 12.01 5.63 18.42
N ILE A 170 10.75 5.70 17.98
CA ILE A 170 9.79 4.59 18.06
C ILE A 170 10.34 3.35 17.34
N ASN A 171 10.92 3.53 16.15
CA ASN A 171 11.49 2.42 15.39
C ASN A 171 12.71 1.81 16.08
N ALA A 172 13.57 2.64 16.69
CA ALA A 172 14.72 2.17 17.46
C ALA A 172 14.29 1.36 18.69
N GLN A 173 13.29 1.85 19.45
CA GLN A 173 12.75 1.11 20.60
C GLN A 173 12.11 -0.21 20.19
N ALA A 174 11.26 -0.20 19.15
CA ALA A 174 10.65 -1.43 18.65
C ALA A 174 11.70 -2.45 18.20
N THR A 175 12.75 -1.99 17.51
CA THR A 175 13.85 -2.86 17.10
C THR A 175 14.61 -3.43 18.30
N LYS A 176 14.84 -2.62 19.35
CA LYS A 176 15.52 -3.05 20.58
C LYS A 176 14.73 -4.16 21.29
N PHE A 177 13.44 -3.94 21.53
CA PHE A 177 12.57 -4.92 22.22
C PHE A 177 12.51 -6.24 21.46
N LEU A 178 12.26 -6.18 20.15
CA LEU A 178 12.20 -7.38 19.31
C LEU A 178 13.53 -8.14 19.28
N LYS A 179 14.68 -7.44 19.23
CA LYS A 179 16.00 -8.08 19.30
C LYS A 179 16.27 -8.75 20.65
N SER A 180 15.73 -8.23 21.74
CA SER A 180 15.81 -8.84 23.08
C SER A 180 14.76 -9.92 23.35
N GLY A 181 13.98 -10.32 22.33
CA GLY A 181 12.91 -11.30 22.49
C GLY A 181 11.73 -10.79 23.33
N GLN A 182 11.60 -9.47 23.49
CA GLN A 182 10.51 -8.83 24.23
C GLN A 182 9.41 -8.40 23.25
N PRO A 183 8.14 -8.48 23.64
CA PRO A 183 7.02 -8.09 22.79
C PRO A 183 7.02 -6.58 22.47
N ALA A 184 6.69 -6.26 21.23
CA ALA A 184 6.39 -4.90 20.79
C ALA A 184 5.05 -4.87 20.04
N ILE A 185 4.08 -4.15 20.59
CA ILE A 185 2.72 -4.07 20.07
C ILE A 185 2.35 -2.66 19.62
N SER A 186 1.47 -2.60 18.62
CA SER A 186 0.88 -1.38 18.08
C SER A 186 -0.61 -1.44 18.33
N VAL A 187 -1.15 -0.41 19.00
CA VAL A 187 -2.55 -0.40 19.48
C VAL A 187 -3.29 0.82 18.96
N ASP A 188 -4.57 0.63 18.66
CA ASP A 188 -5.47 1.70 18.24
C ASP A 188 -6.94 1.24 18.29
N THR A 189 -7.87 2.19 18.36
CA THR A 189 -9.31 1.90 18.21
C THR A 189 -9.72 2.12 16.76
N LYS A 190 -10.29 1.09 16.13
CA LYS A 190 -10.91 1.26 14.81
C LYS A 190 -12.12 2.18 14.92
N LYS A 191 -12.34 3.01 13.90
CA LYS A 191 -13.57 3.81 13.76
C LYS A 191 -14.79 2.91 14.02
N LYS A 192 -15.73 3.40 14.85
CA LYS A 192 -16.97 2.69 15.16
C LYS A 192 -17.71 2.29 13.90
N GLU A 193 -18.01 1.01 13.79
CA GLU A 193 -18.82 0.46 12.71
C GLU A 193 -20.27 0.27 13.19
N GLN A 194 -21.22 0.40 12.28
CA GLN A 194 -22.64 0.22 12.58
C GLN A 194 -22.97 -1.28 12.53
N VAL A 195 -23.57 -1.79 13.60
CA VAL A 195 -24.01 -3.19 13.70
C VAL A 195 -25.47 -3.29 13.24
N GLY A 196 -25.73 -4.12 12.25
CA GLY A 196 -27.03 -4.33 11.63
C GLY A 196 -26.93 -4.53 10.11
N ASP A 197 -28.08 -4.68 9.45
CA ASP A 197 -28.19 -4.82 7.99
C ASP A 197 -27.89 -3.50 7.27
N TYR A 198 -26.80 -2.82 7.59
CA TYR A 198 -26.45 -1.53 7.00
C TYR A 198 -25.57 -1.71 5.76
N LYS A 199 -25.69 -0.76 4.83
CA LYS A 199 -24.94 -0.77 3.58
C LYS A 199 -23.46 -0.46 3.85
N ASN A 200 -22.65 -1.51 3.92
CA ASN A 200 -21.20 -1.37 3.91
C ASN A 200 -20.66 -1.12 2.50
N GLY A 201 -19.76 -0.14 2.37
CA GLY A 201 -19.17 0.24 1.09
C GLY A 201 -18.32 -0.88 0.47
N GLY A 202 -18.87 -1.59 -0.51
CA GLY A 202 -18.23 -2.74 -1.14
C GLY A 202 -19.12 -3.42 -2.17
N ARG A 203 -18.57 -4.35 -2.95
CA ARG A 203 -19.32 -5.23 -3.85
C ARG A 203 -18.76 -6.63 -3.73
N GLU A 204 -19.61 -7.60 -3.43
CA GLU A 204 -19.28 -9.02 -3.41
C GLU A 204 -20.03 -9.76 -4.53
N TRP A 205 -19.46 -10.88 -4.97
CA TRP A 205 -20.08 -11.75 -5.96
C TRP A 205 -21.15 -12.62 -5.30
N ARG A 206 -22.39 -12.56 -5.80
CA ARG A 206 -23.53 -13.38 -5.37
C ARG A 206 -24.30 -13.95 -6.56
N PRO A 207 -25.06 -15.04 -6.38
CA PRO A 207 -25.99 -15.56 -7.38
C PRO A 207 -26.92 -14.45 -7.90
N LYS A 208 -27.11 -14.42 -9.22
CA LYS A 208 -27.91 -13.40 -9.91
C LYS A 208 -29.33 -13.35 -9.32
N GLY A 209 -29.78 -12.17 -8.90
CA GLY A 209 -31.13 -11.96 -8.36
C GLY A 209 -31.28 -12.14 -6.85
N GLN A 210 -30.18 -12.40 -6.11
CA GLN A 210 -30.21 -12.54 -4.64
C GLN A 210 -29.30 -11.50 -3.95
N PRO A 211 -29.58 -10.19 -4.07
CA PRO A 211 -28.88 -9.19 -3.26
C PRO A 211 -29.22 -9.41 -1.78
N GLU A 212 -28.24 -9.18 -0.90
CA GLU A 212 -28.53 -9.19 0.52
C GLU A 212 -29.37 -7.96 0.87
N PRO A 213 -30.57 -8.14 1.47
CA PRO A 213 -31.39 -7.01 1.86
C PRO A 213 -30.68 -6.23 2.97
N VAL A 214 -30.54 -4.92 2.76
CA VAL A 214 -29.98 -3.98 3.74
C VAL A 214 -31.02 -2.91 4.07
N GLN A 215 -31.06 -2.44 5.31
CA GLN A 215 -31.95 -1.39 5.78
C GLN A 215 -31.65 -0.05 5.09
N VAL A 216 -32.72 0.68 4.79
CA VAL A 216 -32.69 1.95 4.04
C VAL A 216 -32.29 3.16 4.93
N HIS A 217 -32.34 3.01 6.25
CA HIS A 217 -32.10 4.08 7.22
C HIS A 217 -30.87 3.79 8.10
N ASP A 218 -29.80 4.60 7.99
CA ASP A 218 -28.51 4.42 8.68
C ASP A 218 -28.51 4.78 10.19
N PHE A 219 -29.59 4.53 10.93
CA PHE A 219 -29.68 4.80 12.38
C PHE A 219 -29.49 3.53 13.21
N ALA A 220 -28.25 3.06 13.31
CA ALA A 220 -27.90 1.99 14.24
C ALA A 220 -28.09 2.41 15.70
N LYS A 221 -28.91 1.65 16.45
CA LYS A 221 -29.02 1.76 17.92
C LYS A 221 -27.75 1.26 18.64
N GLN A 222 -26.95 0.42 17.99
CA GLN A 222 -25.75 -0.21 18.54
C GLN A 222 -24.54 0.03 17.64
N LYS A 223 -23.43 0.47 18.24
CA LYS A 223 -22.16 0.78 17.54
C LYS A 223 -21.04 0.07 18.25
N ASP A 224 -20.33 -0.79 17.54
CA ASP A 224 -19.17 -1.48 18.10
C ASP A 224 -17.91 -0.69 17.77
N ALA A 225 -17.01 -0.62 18.75
CA ALA A 225 -15.68 -0.06 18.58
C ALA A 225 -14.67 -1.21 18.69
N PRO A 226 -14.19 -1.76 17.56
CA PRO A 226 -13.14 -2.78 17.62
C PRO A 226 -11.85 -2.13 18.09
N TYR A 227 -11.33 -2.58 19.22
CA TYR A 227 -10.01 -2.19 19.70
C TYR A 227 -8.99 -3.23 19.26
N GLY A 228 -7.96 -2.80 18.55
CA GLY A 228 -6.98 -3.70 17.96
C GLY A 228 -5.63 -3.63 18.67
N VAL A 229 -4.98 -4.79 18.76
CA VAL A 229 -3.59 -4.96 19.19
C VAL A 229 -2.86 -5.72 18.09
N TYR A 230 -1.83 -5.11 17.51
CA TYR A 230 -1.01 -5.72 16.47
C TYR A 230 0.41 -5.99 16.97
N ASP A 231 0.79 -7.25 17.02
CA ASP A 231 2.13 -7.72 17.38
C ASP A 231 3.08 -7.53 16.19
N LEU A 232 4.12 -6.73 16.40
CA LEU A 232 5.11 -6.40 15.39
C LEU A 232 6.07 -7.56 15.07
N GLY A 233 6.37 -8.41 16.06
CA GLY A 233 7.30 -9.53 15.92
C GLY A 233 6.67 -10.71 15.21
N GLN A 234 5.44 -11.04 15.56
CA GLN A 234 4.76 -12.24 15.07
C GLN A 234 3.89 -12.00 13.83
N ASN A 235 3.69 -10.73 13.44
CA ASN A 235 2.73 -10.36 12.40
C ASN A 235 1.35 -10.98 12.71
N ALA A 236 0.90 -10.80 13.95
CA ALA A 236 -0.36 -11.33 14.47
C ALA A 236 -1.18 -10.21 15.09
N GLY A 237 -2.51 -10.30 14.98
CA GLY A 237 -3.43 -9.31 15.53
C GLY A 237 -4.42 -9.92 16.51
N TRP A 238 -4.72 -9.20 17.58
CA TRP A 238 -5.88 -9.41 18.42
C TRP A 238 -6.86 -8.26 18.24
N VAL A 239 -8.16 -8.55 18.20
CA VAL A 239 -9.20 -7.51 18.17
C VAL A 239 -10.29 -7.84 19.19
N SER A 240 -10.48 -6.95 20.15
CA SER A 240 -11.64 -6.97 21.04
C SER A 240 -12.77 -6.19 20.39
N VAL A 241 -13.92 -6.84 20.18
CA VAL A 241 -15.12 -6.18 19.65
C VAL A 241 -15.94 -5.72 20.86
N GLY A 242 -15.77 -4.47 21.27
CA GLY A 242 -16.46 -3.92 22.44
C GLY A 242 -17.89 -3.50 22.12
N THR A 243 -18.83 -3.93 22.98
CA THR A 243 -20.25 -3.50 22.92
C THR A 243 -20.53 -2.19 23.65
N ASP A 244 -19.55 -1.69 24.42
CA ASP A 244 -19.66 -0.47 25.22
C ASP A 244 -18.70 0.64 24.71
N GLN A 245 -18.49 1.67 25.52
CA GLN A 245 -17.80 2.88 25.12
C GLN A 245 -16.28 2.69 25.09
N ASP A 246 -15.65 3.28 24.07
CA ASP A 246 -14.21 3.38 23.94
C ASP A 246 -13.63 4.27 25.05
N THR A 247 -13.15 3.62 26.12
CA THR A 247 -12.51 4.23 27.29
C THR A 247 -11.11 3.64 27.46
N SER A 248 -10.25 4.29 28.26
CA SER A 248 -8.93 3.76 28.56
C SER A 248 -8.96 2.37 29.20
N ALA A 249 -9.99 2.07 29.99
CA ALA A 249 -10.15 0.74 30.59
C ALA A 249 -10.46 -0.33 29.53
N CYS A 250 -11.28 -0.03 28.53
CA CYS A 250 -11.54 -0.92 27.39
C CYS A 250 -10.27 -1.14 26.54
N ALA A 251 -9.49 -0.07 26.32
CA ALA A 251 -8.22 -0.16 25.61
C ALA A 251 -7.21 -1.07 26.32
N VAL A 252 -7.05 -0.91 27.64
CA VAL A 252 -6.13 -1.74 28.43
C VAL A 252 -6.65 -3.17 28.58
N GLU A 253 -7.96 -3.39 28.74
CA GLU A 253 -8.54 -4.74 28.71
C GLU A 253 -8.22 -5.47 27.41
N SER A 254 -8.24 -4.76 26.28
CA SER A 254 -7.89 -5.37 24.99
C SER A 254 -6.43 -5.82 24.92
N ILE A 255 -5.53 -5.08 25.57
CA ILE A 255 -4.12 -5.47 25.73
C ILE A 255 -4.00 -6.65 26.69
N ARG A 256 -4.74 -6.63 27.81
CA ARG A 256 -4.80 -7.72 28.79
C ARG A 256 -5.21 -9.04 28.13
N ARG A 257 -6.27 -9.02 27.31
CA ARG A 257 -6.75 -10.19 26.57
C ARG A 257 -5.74 -10.69 25.54
N TRP A 258 -5.14 -9.77 24.76
CA TRP A 258 -4.05 -10.13 23.86
C TRP A 258 -2.91 -10.83 24.62
N TRP A 259 -2.49 -10.29 25.77
CA TRP A 259 -1.43 -10.89 26.58
C TRP A 259 -1.80 -12.30 27.04
N ASN A 260 -2.99 -12.48 27.62
CA ASN A 260 -3.42 -13.77 28.15
C ASN A 260 -3.66 -14.84 27.08
N MET A 261 -4.18 -14.44 25.91
CA MET A 261 -4.59 -15.38 24.85
C MET A 261 -3.50 -15.66 23.82
N MET A 262 -2.55 -14.74 23.64
CA MET A 262 -1.53 -14.83 22.59
C MET A 262 -0.12 -14.50 23.10
N GLY A 263 0.03 -13.37 23.79
CA GLY A 263 1.34 -12.81 24.16
C GLY A 263 2.12 -13.70 25.12
N ARG A 264 1.50 -14.18 26.20
CA ARG A 264 2.17 -14.91 27.28
C ARG A 264 2.78 -16.23 26.82
N GLU A 265 2.07 -17.00 26.00
CA GLU A 265 2.58 -18.25 25.44
C GLU A 265 3.70 -18.01 24.43
N THR A 266 3.60 -16.92 23.67
CA THR A 266 4.57 -16.58 22.64
C THR A 266 5.87 -16.01 23.22
N TYR A 267 5.78 -15.27 24.32
CA TYR A 267 6.90 -14.63 24.99
C TYR A 267 7.02 -15.07 26.46
N PRO A 268 7.38 -16.33 26.74
CA PRO A 268 7.37 -16.88 28.10
C PRO A 268 8.40 -16.24 29.04
N GLY A 269 9.46 -15.63 28.49
CA GLY A 269 10.49 -14.91 29.25
C GLY A 269 10.36 -13.39 29.16
N ALA A 270 9.21 -12.87 28.75
CA ALA A 270 9.04 -11.42 28.70
C ALA A 270 9.02 -10.83 30.11
N SER A 271 9.79 -9.75 30.28
CA SER A 271 9.77 -8.89 31.46
C SER A 271 9.44 -7.45 31.10
N HIS A 272 9.43 -7.12 29.80
CA HIS A 272 9.14 -5.79 29.29
C HIS A 272 8.17 -5.86 28.12
N LEU A 273 7.29 -4.87 28.00
CA LEU A 273 6.36 -4.72 26.87
C LEU A 273 6.47 -3.32 26.29
N LEU A 274 6.69 -3.22 24.97
CA LEU A 274 6.62 -1.95 24.27
C LEU A 274 5.23 -1.78 23.62
N ILE A 275 4.59 -0.64 23.89
CA ILE A 275 3.31 -0.24 23.30
C ILE A 275 3.53 1.02 22.46
N THR A 276 3.22 0.95 21.16
CA THR A 276 3.12 2.13 20.29
C THR A 276 1.66 2.50 20.09
N ALA A 277 1.29 3.73 20.47
CA ALA A 277 -0.10 4.18 20.47
C ALA A 277 -0.24 5.57 19.84
N ASP A 278 -1.45 5.90 19.40
CA ASP A 278 -1.77 7.26 18.99
C ASP A 278 -1.85 8.20 20.20
N SER A 279 -1.66 9.50 19.99
CA SER A 279 -1.73 10.51 21.06
C SER A 279 -3.16 11.00 21.38
N GLY A 280 -4.21 10.32 20.90
CA GLY A 280 -5.60 10.80 20.99
C GLY A 280 -6.58 9.73 21.46
N GLY A 281 -7.76 10.14 21.93
CA GLY A 281 -8.80 9.19 22.35
C GLY A 281 -8.51 8.49 23.68
N SER A 282 -8.86 7.21 23.78
CA SER A 282 -8.78 6.40 25.00
C SER A 282 -7.36 6.05 25.44
N ASN A 283 -6.40 6.04 24.51
CA ASN A 283 -4.99 5.76 24.73
C ASN A 283 -4.11 7.02 24.59
N GLY A 284 -4.67 8.22 24.74
CA GLY A 284 -3.90 9.46 24.59
C GLY A 284 -2.87 9.69 25.70
N SER A 285 -1.74 10.31 25.36
CA SER A 285 -0.59 10.48 26.28
C SER A 285 -0.89 11.31 27.54
N ARG A 286 -1.89 12.20 27.46
CA ARG A 286 -2.36 13.07 28.55
C ARG A 286 -3.45 12.43 29.41
N VAL A 287 -3.97 11.27 29.03
CA VAL A 287 -5.09 10.64 29.71
C VAL A 287 -4.58 9.93 30.97
N ARG A 288 -5.03 10.39 32.14
CA ARG A 288 -4.59 9.81 33.42
C ARG A 288 -5.11 8.39 33.64
N LEU A 289 -6.36 8.14 33.22
CA LEU A 289 -6.97 6.82 33.33
C LEU A 289 -6.20 5.76 32.54
N TRP A 290 -5.69 6.12 31.35
CA TRP A 290 -4.81 5.26 30.57
C TRP A 290 -3.57 4.81 31.37
N LYS A 291 -2.88 5.74 32.02
CA LYS A 291 -1.70 5.42 32.84
C LYS A 291 -2.07 4.60 34.07
N LEU A 292 -3.20 4.87 34.71
CA LEU A 292 -3.66 4.11 35.86
C LEU A 292 -4.02 2.66 35.49
N GLU A 293 -4.74 2.47 34.39
CA GLU A 293 -5.10 1.12 33.93
C GLU A 293 -3.86 0.34 33.47
N LEU A 294 -2.89 1.01 32.81
CA LEU A 294 -1.60 0.41 32.50
C LEU A 294 -0.80 0.00 33.75
N GLN A 295 -0.88 0.78 34.84
CA GLN A 295 -0.28 0.38 36.12
C GLN A 295 -0.87 -0.94 36.62
N LYS A 296 -2.21 -1.05 36.66
CA LYS A 296 -2.88 -2.29 37.06
C LYS A 296 -2.44 -3.47 36.18
N LEU A 297 -2.36 -3.26 34.87
CA LEU A 297 -1.88 -4.29 33.95
C LEU A 297 -0.41 -4.67 34.22
N ALA A 298 0.46 -3.69 34.49
CA ALA A 298 1.85 -3.95 34.86
C ALA A 298 1.92 -4.79 36.13
N ASP A 299 1.16 -4.42 37.17
CA ASP A 299 1.10 -5.13 38.45
C ASP A 299 0.59 -6.58 38.29
N GLU A 300 -0.45 -6.78 37.49
CA GLU A 300 -1.03 -8.10 37.21
C GLU A 300 -0.08 -9.02 36.42
N THR A 301 0.67 -8.45 35.48
CA THR A 301 1.51 -9.24 34.54
C THR A 301 2.97 -9.35 34.98
N GLY A 302 3.41 -8.48 35.89
CA GLY A 302 4.82 -8.31 36.26
C GLY A 302 5.68 -7.67 35.16
N LEU A 303 5.07 -7.15 34.08
CA LEU A 303 5.79 -6.55 32.95
C LEU A 303 6.09 -5.07 33.20
N GLU A 304 7.31 -4.65 32.89
CA GLU A 304 7.63 -3.23 32.71
C GLU A 304 7.07 -2.75 31.36
N ILE A 305 6.09 -1.83 31.39
CA ILE A 305 5.38 -1.38 30.19
C ILE A 305 5.94 -0.03 29.72
N SER A 306 6.66 -0.04 28.61
CA SER A 306 7.11 1.17 27.91
C SER A 306 6.07 1.59 26.86
N VAL A 307 5.66 2.85 26.88
CA VAL A 307 4.72 3.43 25.92
C VAL A 307 5.41 4.51 25.12
N CYS A 308 5.26 4.47 23.79
CA CYS A 308 5.71 5.51 22.88
C CYS A 308 4.53 6.01 22.03
N HIS A 309 4.18 7.28 22.18
CA HIS A 309 3.09 7.87 21.42
C HIS A 309 3.54 8.47 20.09
N PHE A 310 2.74 8.29 19.05
CA PHE A 310 2.92 8.99 17.79
C PHE A 310 2.52 10.47 17.92
N PRO A 311 3.21 11.41 17.25
CA PRO A 311 2.84 12.82 17.29
C PRO A 311 1.38 13.08 16.87
N PRO A 312 0.71 14.14 17.36
CA PRO A 312 -0.65 14.46 16.95
C PRO A 312 -0.81 14.57 15.42
N GLY A 313 -1.91 14.03 14.89
CA GLY A 313 -2.19 14.05 13.45
C GLY A 313 -1.37 13.05 12.63
N THR A 314 -0.74 12.06 13.27
CA THR A 314 0.09 11.05 12.57
C THR A 314 -0.45 9.62 12.66
N SER A 315 -1.73 9.44 13.02
CA SER A 315 -2.39 8.13 13.18
C SER A 315 -2.22 7.18 11.99
N LYS A 316 -2.16 7.71 10.77
CA LYS A 316 -1.88 6.91 9.56
C LYS A 316 -0.55 6.15 9.62
N TRP A 317 0.42 6.62 10.39
CA TRP A 317 1.74 6.00 10.49
C TRP A 317 1.82 4.92 11.56
N ASN A 318 0.77 4.77 12.37
CA ASN A 318 0.65 3.68 13.32
C ASN A 318 0.52 2.36 12.53
N LYS A 319 1.35 1.37 12.86
CA LYS A 319 1.49 0.15 12.05
C LYS A 319 0.20 -0.66 12.00
N ILE A 320 -0.59 -0.65 13.07
CA ILE A 320 -1.89 -1.32 13.16
C ILE A 320 -2.87 -0.88 12.07
N GLU A 321 -2.90 0.40 11.69
CA GLU A 321 -3.83 0.92 10.68
C GLU A 321 -3.60 0.25 9.32
N HIS A 322 -2.34 0.08 8.94
CA HIS A 322 -1.96 -0.51 7.67
C HIS A 322 -1.84 -2.03 7.68
N ARG A 323 -1.44 -2.62 8.81
CA ARG A 323 -1.16 -4.06 8.92
C ARG A 323 -2.36 -4.87 9.38
N LEU A 324 -3.24 -4.30 10.19
CA LEU A 324 -4.41 -4.98 10.75
C LEU A 324 -5.71 -4.39 10.18
N PHE A 325 -5.98 -3.11 10.44
CA PHE A 325 -7.28 -2.51 10.11
C PHE A 325 -7.54 -2.38 8.61
N SER A 326 -6.53 -2.11 7.79
CA SER A 326 -6.66 -2.11 6.33
C SER A 326 -7.06 -3.50 5.79
N CYS A 327 -6.52 -4.56 6.39
CA CYS A 327 -6.82 -5.93 5.98
C CYS A 327 -8.23 -6.36 6.42
N ILE A 328 -8.61 -6.04 7.65
CA ILE A 328 -9.99 -6.25 8.14
C ILE A 328 -10.99 -5.51 7.25
N THR A 329 -10.71 -4.24 6.91
CA THR A 329 -11.56 -3.43 6.03
C THR A 329 -11.75 -4.07 4.66
N LYS A 330 -10.72 -4.75 4.13
CA LYS A 330 -10.82 -5.48 2.86
C LYS A 330 -11.64 -6.76 2.99
N ASN A 331 -11.55 -7.45 4.12
CA ASN A 331 -12.14 -8.78 4.31
C ASN A 331 -13.67 -8.74 4.44
N TRP A 332 -14.23 -7.71 5.07
CA TRP A 332 -15.68 -7.57 5.24
C TRP A 332 -16.33 -6.63 4.20
N ARG A 333 -15.59 -6.26 3.15
CA ARG A 333 -16.02 -5.27 2.18
C ARG A 333 -17.25 -5.76 1.40
N GLY A 334 -18.41 -5.19 1.67
CA GLY A 334 -19.67 -5.53 1.01
C GLY A 334 -20.48 -6.61 1.73
N LYS A 335 -20.06 -7.02 2.93
CA LYS A 335 -20.85 -7.85 3.85
C LYS A 335 -21.58 -6.96 4.86
N PRO A 336 -22.88 -7.20 5.11
CA PRO A 336 -23.59 -6.59 6.22
C PRO A 336 -23.05 -7.19 7.54
N LEU A 337 -22.83 -6.32 8.52
CA LEU A 337 -22.36 -6.71 9.85
C LEU A 337 -23.58 -6.98 10.72
N VAL A 338 -24.30 -8.05 10.37
CA VAL A 338 -25.64 -8.37 10.89
C VAL A 338 -25.66 -8.70 12.39
N SER A 339 -24.53 -9.14 12.96
CA SER A 339 -24.38 -9.43 14.38
C SER A 339 -22.93 -9.29 14.85
N HIS A 340 -22.75 -9.18 16.17
CA HIS A 340 -21.44 -9.22 16.84
C HIS A 340 -20.63 -10.46 16.47
N GLU A 341 -21.28 -11.62 16.40
CA GLU A 341 -20.63 -12.89 16.03
C GLU A 341 -20.12 -12.86 14.60
N VAL A 342 -20.88 -12.27 13.66
CA VAL A 342 -20.43 -12.10 12.27
C VAL A 342 -19.25 -11.14 12.20
N ILE A 343 -19.25 -10.06 12.97
CA ILE A 343 -18.11 -9.13 13.08
C ILE A 343 -16.86 -9.88 13.57
N VAL A 344 -16.98 -10.61 14.68
CA VAL A 344 -15.88 -11.41 15.26
C VAL A 344 -15.37 -12.44 14.25
N ASN A 345 -16.26 -13.21 13.63
CA ASN A 345 -15.86 -14.25 12.67
C ASN A 345 -15.18 -13.67 11.42
N LEU A 346 -15.65 -12.52 10.91
CA LEU A 346 -15.03 -11.85 9.77
C LEU A 346 -13.66 -11.25 10.12
N ILE A 347 -13.49 -10.75 11.33
CA ILE A 347 -12.19 -10.26 11.79
C ILE A 347 -11.21 -11.43 11.94
N ALA A 348 -11.61 -12.51 12.64
CA ALA A 348 -10.79 -13.71 12.82
C ALA A 348 -10.41 -14.38 11.50
N ALA A 349 -11.28 -14.35 10.49
CA ALA A 349 -11.01 -14.88 9.15
C ALA A 349 -10.01 -14.04 8.34
N THR A 350 -9.57 -12.88 8.84
CA THR A 350 -8.65 -11.99 8.12
C THR A 350 -7.26 -12.60 8.06
N THR A 351 -6.84 -13.03 6.86
CA THR A 351 -5.48 -13.51 6.59
C THR A 351 -4.85 -12.78 5.42
N THR A 352 -3.52 -12.76 5.34
CA THR A 352 -2.79 -12.16 4.22
C THR A 352 -1.76 -13.12 3.65
N ARG A 353 -1.35 -12.90 2.40
CA ARG A 353 -0.26 -13.67 1.76
C ARG A 353 1.07 -13.58 2.51
N THR A 354 1.27 -12.55 3.33
CA THR A 354 2.45 -12.39 4.19
C THR A 354 2.31 -13.09 5.54
N GLY A 355 1.24 -13.85 5.76
CA GLY A 355 1.05 -14.68 6.95
C GLY A 355 0.38 -13.98 8.14
N LEU A 356 -0.32 -12.86 7.94
CA LEU A 356 -1.09 -12.23 9.03
C LEU A 356 -2.11 -13.21 9.59
N ARG A 357 -2.10 -13.41 10.90
CA ARG A 357 -3.13 -14.15 11.64
C ARG A 357 -3.86 -13.18 12.57
N VAL A 358 -5.18 -13.23 12.57
CA VAL A 358 -6.00 -12.39 13.44
C VAL A 358 -6.87 -13.28 14.31
N GLN A 359 -6.86 -13.02 15.61
CA GLN A 359 -7.85 -13.54 16.54
C GLN A 359 -8.73 -12.39 17.00
N SER A 360 -9.99 -12.70 17.31
CA SER A 360 -10.91 -11.71 17.83
C SER A 360 -11.95 -12.34 18.72
N GLN A 361 -12.42 -11.57 19.68
CA GLN A 361 -13.45 -12.00 20.63
C GLN A 361 -14.38 -10.83 20.96
N LEU A 362 -15.63 -11.17 21.26
CA LEU A 362 -16.58 -10.21 21.80
C LEU A 362 -16.16 -9.79 23.21
N ASP A 363 -16.25 -8.49 23.47
CA ASP A 363 -16.06 -7.92 24.80
C ASP A 363 -17.39 -7.36 25.32
N THR A 364 -17.98 -8.09 26.26
CA THR A 364 -19.22 -7.74 26.96
C THR A 364 -18.98 -6.98 28.26
N GLY A 365 -17.73 -6.53 28.50
CA GLY A 365 -17.39 -5.70 29.65
C GLY A 365 -18.09 -4.34 29.63
N THR A 366 -18.34 -3.81 30.83
CA THR A 366 -18.94 -2.47 31.00
C THR A 366 -17.87 -1.46 31.39
N TYR A 367 -17.79 -0.37 30.63
CA TYR A 367 -16.76 0.65 30.72
C TYR A 367 -17.38 2.06 30.83
N PRO A 368 -17.71 2.51 32.06
CA PRO A 368 -18.36 3.79 32.26
C PRO A 368 -17.45 4.95 31.84
N LYS A 369 -18.04 5.96 31.18
CA LYS A 369 -17.35 7.21 30.85
C LYS A 369 -17.23 8.12 32.07
N GLY A 370 -16.27 9.04 32.00
CA GLY A 370 -16.15 10.13 32.96
C GLY A 370 -15.45 9.76 34.27
N ILE A 371 -14.81 8.58 34.34
CA ILE A 371 -13.96 8.21 35.46
C ILE A 371 -12.83 9.25 35.58
N LYS A 372 -12.78 9.93 36.73
CA LYS A 372 -11.73 10.91 37.04
C LYS A 372 -10.69 10.25 37.94
N VAL A 373 -9.43 10.32 37.54
CA VAL A 373 -8.31 9.88 38.37
C VAL A 373 -7.88 11.04 39.26
N GLY A 374 -7.96 10.82 40.58
CA GLY A 374 -7.53 11.75 41.61
C GLY A 374 -6.03 12.04 41.54
N LYS A 375 -5.60 13.13 42.18
CA LYS A 375 -4.16 13.47 42.23
C LYS A 375 -3.34 12.41 43.00
N GLN A 376 -3.90 11.88 44.08
CA GLN A 376 -3.24 10.85 44.91
C GLN A 376 -3.10 9.53 44.15
N GLU A 377 -4.18 9.05 43.52
CA GLU A 377 -4.15 7.84 42.68
C GLU A 377 -3.14 7.98 41.53
N PHE A 378 -3.08 9.14 40.89
CA PHE A 378 -2.13 9.37 39.81
C PHE A 378 -0.68 9.43 40.33
N ALA A 379 -0.44 9.97 41.52
CA ALA A 379 0.88 10.03 42.13
C ALA A 379 1.40 8.66 42.60
N ALA A 380 0.50 7.69 42.82
CA ALA A 380 0.86 6.31 43.18
C ALA A 380 1.35 5.48 41.98
N ILE A 381 1.15 5.97 40.75
CA ILE A 381 1.63 5.29 39.54
C ILE A 381 3.15 5.38 39.47
N GLN A 382 3.81 4.25 39.25
CA GLN A 382 5.26 4.13 39.05
C GLN A 382 5.65 4.56 37.64
N LEU A 383 5.40 5.82 37.33
CA LEU A 383 5.61 6.41 36.01
C LEU A 383 7.01 7.04 35.92
N ARG A 384 7.86 6.50 35.03
CA ARG A 384 9.14 7.09 34.64
C ARG A 384 9.03 7.68 33.24
N THR A 385 9.10 9.01 33.12
CA THR A 385 9.13 9.69 31.82
C THR A 385 10.50 9.53 31.16
N ASP A 386 10.55 9.40 29.84
CA ASP A 386 11.81 9.40 29.10
C ASP A 386 12.40 10.82 29.01
N THR A 387 13.72 10.89 28.88
CA THR A 387 14.46 12.12 28.58
C THR A 387 14.08 12.74 27.23
N PHE A 388 13.74 11.90 26.24
CA PHE A 388 13.31 12.31 24.91
C PHE A 388 11.78 12.29 24.82
N HIS A 389 11.17 13.47 24.72
CA HIS A 389 9.70 13.64 24.69
C HIS A 389 8.98 12.86 25.79
N GLY A 390 9.30 13.11 27.07
CA GLY A 390 8.70 12.43 28.23
C GLY A 390 7.16 12.54 28.32
N GLU A 391 6.57 13.52 27.63
CA GLU A 391 5.13 13.67 27.43
C GLU A 391 4.51 12.63 26.49
N TRP A 392 5.33 11.99 25.66
CA TRP A 392 4.94 10.94 24.69
C TRP A 392 5.59 9.59 24.98
N ASN A 393 6.73 9.58 25.67
CA ASN A 393 7.53 8.40 25.92
C ASN A 393 7.69 8.23 27.43
N TYR A 394 7.18 7.12 27.95
CA TYR A 394 7.26 6.83 29.38
C TYR A 394 7.22 5.33 29.63
N THR A 395 7.64 4.94 30.81
CA THR A 395 7.61 3.56 31.27
C THR A 395 6.90 3.46 32.60
N ILE A 396 6.08 2.42 32.74
CA ILE A 396 5.36 2.09 33.97
C ILE A 396 5.91 0.77 34.48
N THR A 397 6.41 0.77 35.70
CA THR A 397 6.94 -0.44 36.36
C THR A 397 5.88 -1.03 37.29
N PRO A 398 5.82 -2.35 37.47
CA PRO A 398 4.92 -2.96 38.45
C PRO A 398 5.22 -2.47 39.87
N LEU A 399 4.18 -2.34 40.68
CA LEU A 399 4.26 -2.19 42.13
C LEU A 399 4.65 -3.56 42.69
N SER A 400 5.91 -3.65 43.14
CA SER A 400 6.51 -4.83 43.77
C SER A 400 5.77 -5.31 45.01
#